data_AF-A0A1H6BWU7-F1
#
_entry.id   AF-A0A1H6BWU7-F1
#
_cell.length_a   1.000
_cell.length_b   1.000
_cell.length_c   1.000
_cell.angle_alpha   90.00
_cell.angle_beta   90.00
_cell.angle_gamma   90.00
#
_symmetry.space_group_name_H-M   'P 1'
#
loop_
_entity.id
_entity.type
_entity.pdbx_description
1 polymer ?
#
loop_
_entity_poly.entity_id
_entity_poly.type
_entity_poly.pdbx_seq_one_letter_code
_entity_poly.pdbx_strand_id
1 'polypeptide(L)'
;MQVYRRSYAQSIATQDNNYVLQLADQIWDWQNQLMGLDNSAPQHRDHAYNRVLMVQDADNTPYGAYAYFYGTAFGPSTLAGAFTPVMASGGWGMWHELGHLHQQYIWTWSTLGEVTVNIYALHVERKLGITPSNLKVYNRYGPAFDFINNTSATKDFNTMTGTYDDHFTRLVLFQQLYLAFGDQFFIEVNKRGRLEPRNTAMTDKDKMSWFMKTASQVTGRNLTTFFRKWGFRVDESVYATIAGYNYPNPTIEPSTLSEDNTSATLVNGGIYKITSLINNSSVIDVNSSTPNNGTAVTLWTSNIGNNQKWLARKNLDGTFVLKSMADTTKVLDVPNSATSLGTEVKVWSYGATNNQKWKVESKGNNVFSLAPAHAPSLRLDVNNGVATNGTSLIIWSTTGNNNQNFRFDKLN
;
A
#
# COMPACT_ATOMS: atom_id res chain seq x y z
N MET A 1 5.49 -24.52 12.70
CA MET A 1 5.16 -25.95 12.86
C MET A 1 3.66 -26.07 12.93
N GLN A 2 3.05 -26.99 12.17
CA GLN A 2 1.60 -27.19 12.17
C GLN A 2 1.25 -28.51 12.84
N VAL A 3 0.31 -28.49 13.79
CA VAL A 3 -0.15 -29.67 14.52
C VAL A 3 -1.67 -29.73 14.42
N TYR A 4 -2.17 -30.73 13.73
CA TYR A 4 -3.59 -30.96 13.59
C TYR A 4 -3.93 -32.44 13.72
N ARG A 5 -5.22 -32.71 13.95
CA ARG A 5 -5.68 -34.07 14.23
C ARG A 5 -5.44 -34.97 13.03
N ARG A 6 -5.17 -36.25 13.31
CA ARG A 6 -4.98 -37.27 12.27
C ARG A 6 -6.15 -37.32 11.28
N SER A 7 -7.39 -37.19 11.76
CA SER A 7 -8.57 -37.18 10.90
C SER A 7 -8.57 -36.02 9.91
N TYR A 8 -8.17 -34.82 10.35
CA TYR A 8 -8.04 -33.67 9.47
C TYR A 8 -6.86 -33.84 8.49
N ALA A 9 -5.72 -34.35 8.97
CA ALA A 9 -4.59 -34.70 8.12
C ALA A 9 -4.97 -35.68 6.99
N GLN A 10 -5.84 -36.65 7.28
CA GLN A 10 -6.38 -37.58 6.28
C GLN A 10 -7.29 -36.88 5.27
N SER A 11 -8.11 -35.91 5.71
CA SER A 11 -8.99 -35.15 4.81
C SER A 11 -8.25 -34.28 3.80
N ILE A 12 -7.02 -33.87 4.12
CA ILE A 12 -6.17 -33.05 3.26
C ILE A 12 -4.96 -33.84 2.70
N ALA A 13 -5.02 -35.18 2.71
CA ALA A 13 -3.88 -36.03 2.39
C ALA A 13 -3.32 -35.85 0.96
N THR A 14 -4.13 -35.34 0.02
CA THR A 14 -3.73 -35.07 -1.36
C THR A 14 -3.11 -33.68 -1.55
N GLN A 15 -3.12 -32.82 -0.52
CA GLN A 15 -2.56 -31.48 -0.63
C GLN A 15 -1.02 -31.50 -0.63
N ASP A 16 -0.43 -30.51 -1.30
CA ASP A 16 1.00 -30.27 -1.19
C ASP A 16 1.33 -29.58 0.14
N ASN A 17 1.66 -30.39 1.15
CA ASN A 17 2.02 -29.90 2.48
C ASN A 17 3.34 -29.11 2.50
N ASN A 18 4.25 -29.35 1.55
CA ASN A 18 5.48 -28.55 1.47
C ASN A 18 5.15 -27.13 1.02
N TYR A 19 4.28 -26.98 0.02
CA TYR A 19 3.79 -25.67 -0.41
C TYR A 19 3.05 -24.93 0.72
N VAL A 20 2.16 -25.61 1.46
CA VAL A 20 1.44 -25.01 2.59
C VAL A 20 2.40 -24.51 3.68
N LEU A 21 3.42 -25.30 4.03
CA LEU A 21 4.41 -24.89 5.03
C LEU A 21 5.28 -23.72 4.53
N GLN A 22 5.72 -23.75 3.27
CA GLN A 22 6.47 -22.65 2.66
C GLN A 22 5.68 -21.35 2.65
N LEU A 23 4.37 -21.42 2.34
CA LEU A 23 3.50 -20.26 2.37
C LEU A 23 3.32 -19.71 3.80
N ALA A 24 3.15 -20.59 4.79
CA ALA A 24 3.06 -20.20 6.19
C ALA A 24 4.34 -19.52 6.69
N ASP A 25 5.51 -20.07 6.36
CA ASP A 25 6.82 -19.48 6.67
C ASP A 25 6.98 -18.12 5.97
N GLN A 26 6.58 -18.01 4.70
CA GLN A 26 6.64 -16.75 3.95
C GLN A 26 5.74 -15.66 4.57
N ILE A 27 4.55 -16.02 5.04
CA ILE A 27 3.65 -15.09 5.73
C ILE A 27 4.25 -14.62 7.06
N TRP A 28 4.84 -15.52 7.83
CA TRP A 28 5.56 -15.18 9.06
C TRP A 28 6.73 -14.22 8.77
N ASP A 29 7.53 -14.50 7.76
CA ASP A 29 8.67 -13.66 7.35
C ASP A 29 8.22 -12.26 6.93
N TRP A 30 7.08 -12.11 6.24
CA TRP A 30 6.53 -10.79 5.92
C TRP A 30 6.12 -10.01 7.16
N GLN A 31 5.54 -10.65 8.17
CA GLN A 31 5.21 -9.97 9.43
C GLN A 31 6.48 -9.60 10.22
N ASN A 32 7.48 -10.47 10.25
CA ASN A 32 8.80 -10.19 10.83
C ASN A 32 9.48 -8.98 10.16
N GLN A 33 9.39 -8.90 8.83
CA GLN A 33 9.89 -7.76 8.06
C GLN A 33 9.24 -6.45 8.52
N LEU A 34 7.90 -6.42 8.64
CA LEU A 34 7.18 -5.22 9.12
C LEU A 34 7.48 -4.91 10.59
N MET A 35 7.74 -5.93 11.40
CA MET A 35 8.19 -5.85 12.79
C MET A 35 9.63 -5.30 12.91
N GLY A 36 10.34 -5.14 11.79
CA GLY A 36 11.73 -4.67 11.76
C GLY A 36 12.72 -5.67 12.34
N LEU A 37 12.44 -6.97 12.22
CA LEU A 37 13.35 -8.05 12.55
C LEU A 37 14.29 -8.31 11.36
N ASP A 38 15.30 -7.45 11.21
CA ASP A 38 16.18 -7.41 10.04
C ASP A 38 17.65 -7.71 10.35
N ASN A 39 17.95 -8.15 11.58
CA ASN A 39 19.31 -8.43 12.07
C ASN A 39 20.24 -7.20 12.09
N SER A 40 19.70 -5.98 12.02
CA SER A 40 20.50 -4.75 12.09
C SER A 40 21.17 -4.51 13.46
N ALA A 41 20.62 -5.10 14.53
CA ALA A 41 21.16 -5.06 15.89
C ALA A 41 20.70 -6.31 16.67
N PRO A 42 21.35 -6.67 17.79
CA PRO A 42 20.93 -7.80 18.63
C PRO A 42 19.45 -7.74 19.05
N GLN A 43 18.93 -6.53 19.29
CA GLN A 43 17.53 -6.28 19.64
C GLN A 43 16.59 -6.51 18.44
N HIS A 44 17.07 -6.33 17.20
CA HIS A 44 16.31 -6.48 15.95
C HIS A 44 16.61 -7.80 15.24
N ARG A 45 17.21 -8.76 15.96
CA ARG A 45 17.53 -10.08 15.42
C ARG A 45 16.26 -10.84 15.08
N ASP A 46 16.20 -11.34 13.85
CA ASP A 46 15.21 -12.34 13.48
C ASP A 46 15.57 -13.67 14.13
N HIS A 47 14.67 -14.19 14.95
CA HIS A 47 14.86 -15.47 15.61
C HIS A 47 14.45 -16.60 14.65
N ALA A 48 15.25 -16.81 13.60
CA ALA A 48 14.99 -17.79 12.54
C ALA A 48 14.77 -19.24 13.05
N TYR A 49 15.17 -19.54 14.29
CA TYR A 49 14.99 -20.85 14.93
C TYR A 49 13.75 -20.94 15.83
N ASN A 50 13.12 -19.82 16.19
CA ASN A 50 11.88 -19.81 16.94
C ASN A 50 10.73 -20.05 15.95
N ARG A 51 10.26 -21.30 15.88
CA ARG A 51 9.10 -21.65 15.05
C ARG A 51 7.82 -21.35 15.83
N VAL A 52 6.88 -20.64 15.20
CA VAL A 52 5.53 -20.52 15.73
C VAL A 52 4.83 -21.87 15.61
N LEU A 53 4.20 -22.29 16.70
CA LEU A 53 3.32 -23.45 16.72
C LEU A 53 1.92 -23.03 16.25
N MET A 54 1.38 -23.68 15.23
CA MET A 54 0.01 -23.50 14.76
C MET A 54 -0.75 -24.79 15.02
N VAL A 55 -1.81 -24.75 15.84
CA VAL A 55 -2.55 -25.96 16.24
C VAL A 55 -4.01 -25.94 15.79
N GLN A 56 -4.54 -27.10 15.42
CA GLN A 56 -5.99 -27.29 15.39
C GLN A 56 -6.49 -27.39 16.83
N ASP A 57 -7.50 -26.58 17.16
CA ASP A 57 -8.15 -26.61 18.46
C ASP A 57 -9.24 -27.70 18.55
N ALA A 58 -9.89 -27.82 19.71
CA ALA A 58 -11.00 -28.72 19.93
C ALA A 58 -12.20 -28.42 19.00
N ASP A 59 -12.90 -29.45 18.50
CA ASP A 59 -14.04 -29.26 17.59
C ASP A 59 -15.20 -28.46 18.21
N ASN A 60 -15.31 -28.49 19.54
CA ASN A 60 -16.34 -27.77 20.30
C ASN A 60 -15.86 -26.40 20.80
N THR A 61 -14.70 -25.93 20.34
CA THR A 61 -14.20 -24.59 20.72
C THR A 61 -15.18 -23.52 20.28
N PRO A 62 -15.50 -22.52 21.13
CA PRO A 62 -16.33 -21.39 20.73
C PRO A 62 -15.55 -20.37 19.89
N TYR A 63 -14.22 -20.51 19.79
CA TYR A 63 -13.34 -19.56 19.14
C TYR A 63 -13.07 -19.93 17.67
N GLY A 64 -13.08 -18.93 16.79
CA GLY A 64 -12.65 -19.13 15.40
C GLY A 64 -11.15 -19.41 15.32
N ALA A 65 -10.35 -18.56 15.96
CA ALA A 65 -8.91 -18.71 16.14
C ALA A 65 -8.46 -17.90 17.37
N TYR A 66 -7.25 -18.14 17.87
CA TYR A 66 -6.62 -17.32 18.93
C TYR A 66 -5.10 -17.49 18.97
N ALA A 67 -4.40 -16.48 19.49
CA ALA A 67 -2.97 -16.52 19.80
C ALA A 67 -2.69 -16.69 21.30
N TYR A 68 -1.56 -17.30 21.63
CA TYR A 68 -1.06 -17.48 22.99
C TYR A 68 0.48 -17.47 23.02
N PHE A 69 1.09 -17.51 24.21
CA PHE A 69 2.54 -17.31 24.40
C PHE A 69 3.48 -18.16 23.52
N TYR A 70 3.00 -19.27 22.98
CA TYR A 70 3.82 -20.23 22.22
C TYR A 70 3.33 -20.47 20.80
N GLY A 71 2.21 -19.89 20.39
CA GLY A 71 1.59 -20.25 19.12
C GLY A 71 0.22 -19.65 18.87
N THR A 72 -0.44 -20.21 17.87
CA THR A 72 -1.79 -19.88 17.45
C THR A 72 -2.61 -21.16 17.34
N ALA A 73 -3.90 -21.06 17.58
CA ALA A 73 -4.84 -22.16 17.52
C ALA A 73 -6.02 -21.80 16.63
N PHE A 74 -6.55 -22.80 15.92
CA PHE A 74 -7.57 -22.63 14.89
C PHE A 74 -8.71 -23.63 15.12
N GLY A 75 -9.91 -23.08 15.32
CA GLY A 75 -11.14 -23.87 15.41
C GLY A 75 -11.61 -24.36 14.04
N PRO A 76 -12.64 -25.24 13.99
CA PRO A 76 -13.10 -25.89 12.75
C PRO A 76 -13.41 -24.93 11.59
N SER A 77 -13.93 -23.73 11.89
CA SER A 77 -14.32 -22.74 10.89
C SER A 77 -13.16 -22.05 10.18
N THR A 78 -11.93 -22.13 10.73
CA THR A 78 -10.76 -21.42 10.20
C THR A 78 -9.65 -22.36 9.71
N LEU A 79 -9.80 -23.69 9.88
CA LEU A 79 -8.78 -24.67 9.51
C LEU A 79 -8.32 -24.55 8.06
N ALA A 80 -9.25 -24.37 7.11
CA ALA A 80 -8.89 -24.24 5.70
C ALA A 80 -7.97 -23.02 5.46
N GLY A 81 -8.29 -21.89 6.10
CA GLY A 81 -7.47 -20.67 6.01
C GLY A 81 -6.13 -20.75 6.74
N ALA A 82 -5.93 -21.76 7.60
CA ALA A 82 -4.70 -21.92 8.39
C ALA A 82 -3.79 -23.07 7.92
N PHE A 83 -4.35 -24.13 7.32
CA PHE A 83 -3.64 -25.39 7.07
C PHE A 83 -3.75 -25.90 5.61
N THR A 84 -4.26 -25.08 4.70
CA THR A 84 -4.40 -25.42 3.27
C THR A 84 -3.98 -24.24 2.39
N PRO A 85 -3.84 -24.41 1.06
CA PRO A 85 -3.55 -23.30 0.14
C PRO A 85 -4.53 -22.12 0.20
N VAL A 86 -5.75 -22.31 0.73
CA VAL A 86 -6.74 -21.25 0.95
C VAL A 86 -6.19 -20.12 1.83
N MET A 87 -5.17 -20.39 2.64
CA MET A 87 -4.35 -19.41 3.36
C MET A 87 -3.93 -18.20 2.51
N ALA A 88 -3.69 -18.36 1.21
CA ALA A 88 -3.26 -17.28 0.31
C ALA A 88 -4.40 -16.36 -0.15
N SER A 89 -5.66 -16.79 -0.05
CA SER A 89 -6.82 -16.07 -0.61
C SER A 89 -7.92 -15.79 0.41
N GLY A 90 -7.93 -16.49 1.54
CA GLY A 90 -8.94 -16.41 2.60
C GLY A 90 -8.37 -16.66 3.99
N GLY A 91 -7.06 -16.46 4.17
CA GLY A 91 -6.35 -16.76 5.42
C GLY A 91 -6.40 -15.66 6.48
N TRP A 92 -7.33 -14.69 6.42
CA TRP A 92 -7.31 -13.51 7.29
C TRP A 92 -7.17 -13.86 8.78
N GLY A 93 -7.95 -14.83 9.28
CA GLY A 93 -7.85 -15.28 10.67
C GLY A 93 -6.44 -15.75 11.03
N MET A 94 -5.80 -16.52 10.15
CA MET A 94 -4.42 -16.98 10.35
C MET A 94 -3.41 -15.82 10.34
N TRP A 95 -3.55 -14.87 9.42
CA TRP A 95 -2.68 -13.69 9.38
C TRP A 95 -2.85 -12.81 10.63
N HIS A 96 -4.10 -12.68 11.08
CA HIS A 96 -4.48 -11.95 12.28
C HIS A 96 -3.86 -12.58 13.54
N GLU A 97 -4.03 -13.89 13.76
CA GLU A 97 -3.47 -14.53 14.96
C GLU A 97 -1.94 -14.46 15.02
N LEU A 98 -1.24 -14.59 13.88
CA LEU A 98 0.21 -14.36 13.86
C LEU A 98 0.56 -12.90 14.19
N GLY A 99 -0.28 -11.95 13.80
CA GLY A 99 -0.10 -10.53 14.12
C GLY A 99 -0.16 -10.25 15.62
N HIS A 100 -0.97 -10.99 16.39
CA HIS A 100 -0.99 -10.85 17.85
C HIS A 100 0.36 -11.17 18.50
N LEU A 101 1.13 -12.10 17.92
CA LEU A 101 2.49 -12.41 18.38
C LEU A 101 3.49 -11.27 18.13
N HIS A 102 3.13 -10.31 17.27
CA HIS A 102 3.94 -9.14 16.91
C HIS A 102 3.51 -7.84 17.59
N GLN A 103 2.33 -7.80 18.23
CA GLN A 103 1.85 -6.57 18.85
C GLN A 103 2.77 -6.11 20.00
N GLN A 104 3.13 -4.83 19.97
CA GLN A 104 3.96 -4.24 21.01
C GLN A 104 3.12 -3.50 22.04
N TYR A 105 3.32 -3.85 23.30
CA TYR A 105 2.65 -3.23 24.43
C TYR A 105 2.74 -1.69 24.45
N ILE A 106 3.88 -1.12 24.03
CA ILE A 106 4.19 0.33 24.15
C ILE A 106 3.28 1.24 23.32
N TRP A 107 2.68 0.74 22.24
CA TRP A 107 1.76 1.50 21.38
C TRP A 107 0.44 0.80 21.08
N THR A 108 0.17 -0.35 21.71
CA THR A 108 -1.16 -0.98 21.74
C THR A 108 -1.86 -0.62 23.07
N TRP A 109 -2.71 0.41 23.04
CA TRP A 109 -3.58 0.79 24.16
C TRP A 109 -4.90 0.01 24.15
N SER A 110 -5.74 0.20 25.17
CA SER A 110 -6.86 -0.71 25.47
C SER A 110 -7.82 -0.99 24.31
N THR A 111 -8.08 0.00 23.45
CA THR A 111 -9.00 -0.11 22.30
C THR A 111 -8.35 -0.68 21.03
N LEU A 112 -7.06 -1.00 21.08
CA LEU A 112 -6.27 -1.38 19.90
C LEU A 112 -5.88 -2.85 19.82
N GLY A 113 -6.28 -3.68 20.78
CA GLY A 113 -5.96 -5.12 20.80
C GLY A 113 -6.34 -5.80 19.49
N GLU A 114 -7.57 -5.58 19.02
CA GLU A 114 -8.09 -6.13 17.76
C GLU A 114 -7.87 -5.21 16.55
N VAL A 115 -7.13 -4.12 16.73
CA VAL A 115 -6.88 -3.12 15.68
C VAL A 115 -5.46 -3.25 15.16
N THR A 116 -4.46 -3.08 16.02
CA THR A 116 -3.05 -3.02 15.61
C THR A 116 -2.53 -4.36 15.07
N VAL A 117 -3.11 -5.46 15.52
CA VAL A 117 -2.89 -6.80 14.94
C VAL A 117 -3.16 -6.83 13.43
N ASN A 118 -4.21 -6.12 12.98
CA ASN A 118 -4.61 -6.12 11.58
C ASN A 118 -3.70 -5.27 10.69
N ILE A 119 -2.73 -4.52 11.24
CA ILE A 119 -1.67 -3.87 10.45
C ILE A 119 -0.81 -4.94 9.75
N TYR A 120 -0.50 -6.02 10.48
CA TYR A 120 0.25 -7.17 9.96
C TYR A 120 -0.59 -7.98 8.97
N ALA A 121 -1.88 -8.18 9.26
CA ALA A 121 -2.80 -8.85 8.33
C ALA A 121 -2.93 -8.07 7.00
N LEU A 122 -3.09 -6.75 7.06
CA LEU A 122 -3.08 -5.90 5.86
C LEU A 122 -1.75 -5.94 5.10
N HIS A 123 -0.62 -6.05 5.80
CA HIS A 123 0.67 -6.19 5.13
C HIS A 123 0.77 -7.52 4.36
N VAL A 124 0.30 -8.62 4.95
CA VAL A 124 0.22 -9.92 4.27
C VAL A 124 -0.72 -9.87 3.06
N GLU A 125 -1.91 -9.27 3.22
CA GLU A 125 -2.87 -9.06 2.13
C GLU A 125 -2.20 -8.34 0.94
N ARG A 126 -1.43 -7.28 1.21
CA ARG A 126 -0.67 -6.54 0.19
C ARG A 126 0.42 -7.39 -0.47
N LYS A 127 1.17 -8.18 0.30
CA LYS A 127 2.25 -9.05 -0.21
C LYS A 127 1.72 -10.17 -1.09
N LEU A 128 0.50 -10.64 -0.82
CA LEU A 128 -0.22 -11.61 -1.65
C LEU A 128 -0.85 -10.98 -2.91
N GLY A 129 -0.80 -9.64 -3.05
CA GLY A 129 -1.36 -8.93 -4.20
C GLY A 129 -2.89 -8.91 -4.22
N ILE A 130 -3.54 -9.10 -3.08
CA ILE A 130 -5.00 -9.10 -2.97
C ILE A 130 -5.51 -7.66 -3.14
N THR A 131 -6.42 -7.47 -4.09
CA THR A 131 -7.04 -6.19 -4.38
C THR A 131 -8.50 -6.38 -4.83
N PRO A 132 -9.43 -5.50 -4.42
CA PRO A 132 -9.26 -4.40 -3.47
C PRO A 132 -9.00 -4.92 -2.03
N SER A 133 -8.40 -4.08 -1.16
CA SER A 133 -8.11 -4.48 0.22
C SER A 133 -9.37 -4.80 1.01
N ASN A 134 -9.24 -5.54 2.11
CA ASN A 134 -10.32 -5.80 3.05
C ASN A 134 -11.02 -4.50 3.51
N LEU A 135 -10.23 -3.45 3.78
CA LEU A 135 -10.77 -2.15 4.17
C LEU A 135 -11.68 -1.54 3.10
N LYS A 136 -11.36 -1.72 1.82
CA LYS A 136 -12.20 -1.25 0.71
C LYS A 136 -13.41 -2.14 0.48
N VAL A 137 -13.23 -3.47 0.46
CA VAL A 137 -14.31 -4.44 0.23
C VAL A 137 -15.47 -4.18 1.17
N TYR A 138 -15.16 -3.87 2.44
CA TYR A 138 -16.16 -3.65 3.48
C TYR A 138 -16.42 -2.17 3.80
N ASN A 139 -16.03 -1.25 2.92
CA ASN A 139 -16.25 0.20 3.07
C ASN A 139 -15.86 0.76 4.45
N ARG A 140 -14.65 0.45 4.93
CA ARG A 140 -14.16 0.90 6.23
C ARG A 140 -13.69 2.36 6.21
N TYR A 141 -13.34 2.87 5.03
CA TYR A 141 -12.97 4.27 4.84
C TYR A 141 -14.13 5.25 5.03
N GLY A 142 -15.36 4.89 4.64
CA GLY A 142 -16.53 5.76 4.79
C GLY A 142 -16.78 6.17 6.25
N PRO A 143 -17.04 5.20 7.16
CA PRO A 143 -17.18 5.46 8.59
C PRO A 143 -15.96 6.15 9.21
N ALA A 144 -14.74 5.81 8.76
CA ALA A 144 -13.53 6.49 9.23
C ALA A 144 -13.52 7.98 8.87
N PHE A 145 -13.88 8.33 7.63
CA PHE A 145 -13.94 9.73 7.20
C PHE A 145 -15.08 10.51 7.87
N ASP A 146 -16.23 9.87 8.09
CA ASP A 146 -17.32 10.46 8.85
C ASP A 146 -16.87 10.80 10.28
N PHE A 147 -16.12 9.91 10.95
CA PHE A 147 -15.54 10.19 12.26
C PHE A 147 -14.48 11.32 12.21
N ILE A 148 -13.57 11.28 11.24
CA ILE A 148 -12.54 12.31 11.02
C ILE A 148 -13.19 13.69 10.86
N ASN A 149 -14.26 13.77 10.07
CA ASN A 149 -14.96 15.01 9.73
C ASN A 149 -15.96 15.45 10.80
N ASN A 150 -16.26 14.61 11.80
CA ASN A 150 -17.08 14.97 12.93
C ASN A 150 -16.41 16.12 13.71
N THR A 151 -17.14 17.24 13.84
CA THR A 151 -16.69 18.47 14.50
C THR A 151 -17.07 18.56 15.97
N SER A 152 -17.66 17.50 16.54
CA SER A 152 -18.04 17.47 17.95
C SER A 152 -16.86 17.76 18.87
N ALA A 153 -17.06 18.67 19.82
CA ALA A 153 -16.10 18.98 20.88
C ALA A 153 -15.87 17.80 21.83
N THR A 154 -16.73 16.77 21.81
CA THR A 154 -16.57 15.52 22.57
C THR A 154 -15.97 14.37 21.76
N LYS A 155 -15.58 14.59 20.50
CA LYS A 155 -14.93 13.57 19.66
C LYS A 155 -13.71 12.98 20.37
N ASP A 156 -13.65 11.65 20.45
CA ASP A 156 -12.57 10.88 21.07
C ASP A 156 -12.39 9.56 20.31
N PHE A 157 -11.16 9.29 19.90
CA PHE A 157 -10.79 8.03 19.24
C PHE A 157 -11.13 6.80 20.10
N ASN A 158 -10.86 6.87 21.41
CA ASN A 158 -11.00 5.72 22.31
C ASN A 158 -12.46 5.41 22.63
N THR A 159 -13.37 6.38 22.46
CA THR A 159 -14.79 6.20 22.73
C THR A 159 -15.63 6.36 21.47
N MET A 160 -15.08 5.98 20.30
CA MET A 160 -15.88 5.83 19.07
C MET A 160 -17.10 4.95 19.36
N THR A 161 -18.29 5.43 18.97
CA THR A 161 -19.58 4.73 19.13
C THR A 161 -20.37 4.80 17.84
N GLY A 162 -21.43 3.99 17.73
CA GLY A 162 -22.34 4.01 16.59
C GLY A 162 -21.72 3.39 15.33
N THR A 163 -21.93 4.00 14.17
CA THR A 163 -21.49 3.48 12.87
C THR A 163 -19.96 3.41 12.72
N TYR A 164 -19.21 4.04 13.62
CA TYR A 164 -17.74 4.04 13.61
C TYR A 164 -17.12 3.02 14.57
N ASP A 165 -17.92 2.38 15.44
CA ASP A 165 -17.43 1.48 16.47
C ASP A 165 -17.10 0.10 15.92
N ASP A 166 -16.01 0.07 15.17
CA ASP A 166 -15.52 -1.11 14.50
C ASP A 166 -13.99 -1.10 14.49
N HIS A 167 -13.38 -2.26 14.74
CA HIS A 167 -11.93 -2.39 14.81
C HIS A 167 -11.27 -2.02 13.47
N PHE A 168 -11.92 -2.33 12.34
CA PHE A 168 -11.40 -2.00 11.02
C PHE A 168 -11.59 -0.53 10.66
N THR A 169 -12.63 0.14 11.16
CA THR A 169 -12.74 1.60 11.08
C THR A 169 -11.57 2.27 11.80
N ARG A 170 -11.21 1.81 13.00
CA ARG A 170 -10.02 2.30 13.73
C ARG A 170 -8.71 1.98 13.01
N LEU A 171 -8.64 0.83 12.32
CA LEU A 171 -7.47 0.43 11.54
C LEU A 171 -7.14 1.40 10.41
N VAL A 172 -8.13 2.14 9.88
CA VAL A 172 -7.92 3.16 8.84
C VAL A 172 -6.91 4.22 9.29
N LEU A 173 -6.82 4.55 10.59
CA LEU A 173 -5.78 5.44 11.11
C LEU A 173 -4.38 4.96 10.73
N PHE A 174 -4.10 3.69 10.99
CA PHE A 174 -2.79 3.08 10.72
C PHE A 174 -2.58 2.88 9.22
N GLN A 175 -3.65 2.52 8.50
CA GLN A 175 -3.58 2.42 7.05
C GLN A 175 -3.25 3.77 6.41
N GLN A 176 -3.79 4.88 6.89
CA GLN A 176 -3.44 6.23 6.41
C GLN A 176 -1.97 6.58 6.62
N LEU A 177 -1.38 6.15 7.73
CA LEU A 177 0.06 6.29 7.98
C LEU A 177 0.88 5.43 7.01
N TYR A 178 0.44 4.19 6.73
CA TYR A 178 1.04 3.37 5.67
C TYR A 178 0.94 4.05 4.29
N LEU A 179 -0.24 4.57 3.92
CA LEU A 179 -0.44 5.22 2.62
C LEU A 179 0.39 6.50 2.47
N ALA A 180 0.68 7.20 3.58
CA ALA A 180 1.51 8.40 3.58
C ALA A 180 3.02 8.10 3.57
N PHE A 181 3.47 7.06 4.28
CA PHE A 181 4.88 6.88 4.64
C PHE A 181 5.46 5.49 4.31
N GLY A 182 4.64 4.55 3.86
CA GLY A 182 5.02 3.18 3.49
C GLY A 182 5.35 2.28 4.68
N ASP A 183 5.75 1.04 4.40
CA ASP A 183 6.08 0.03 5.42
C ASP A 183 7.24 0.48 6.33
N GLN A 184 8.17 1.30 5.82
CA GLN A 184 9.32 1.80 6.60
C GLN A 184 8.88 2.54 7.87
N PHE A 185 7.74 3.23 7.83
CA PHE A 185 7.17 3.87 9.00
C PHE A 185 6.95 2.87 10.15
N PHE A 186 6.27 1.75 9.86
CA PHE A 186 5.97 0.74 10.88
C PHE A 186 7.23 0.00 11.33
N ILE A 187 8.16 -0.28 10.41
CA ILE A 187 9.46 -0.87 10.74
C ILE A 187 10.19 -0.02 11.79
N GLU A 188 10.30 1.28 11.58
CA GLU A 188 11.01 2.18 12.50
C GLU A 188 10.26 2.40 13.81
N VAL A 189 8.92 2.50 13.79
CA VAL A 189 8.11 2.55 15.02
C VAL A 189 8.32 1.29 15.86
N ASN A 190 8.29 0.11 15.21
CA ASN A 190 8.49 -1.18 15.87
C ASN A 190 9.90 -1.34 16.45
N LYS A 191 10.93 -0.91 15.72
CA LYS A 191 12.31 -0.90 16.21
C LYS A 191 12.45 -0.02 17.45
N ARG A 192 11.92 1.21 17.43
CA ARG A 192 11.95 2.12 18.58
C ARG A 192 11.17 1.56 19.76
N GLY A 193 9.96 1.07 19.53
CA GLY A 193 9.11 0.49 20.58
C GLY A 193 9.75 -0.72 21.27
N ARG A 194 10.60 -1.46 20.56
CA ARG A 194 11.33 -2.60 21.14
C ARG A 194 12.42 -2.20 22.13
N LEU A 195 12.96 -0.99 21.98
CA LEU A 195 14.00 -0.46 22.86
C LEU A 195 13.42 0.21 24.10
N GLU A 196 12.09 0.42 24.14
CA GLU A 196 11.41 1.00 25.28
C GLU A 196 11.27 -0.04 26.41
N PRO A 197 11.68 0.30 27.64
CA PRO A 197 11.53 -0.61 28.77
C PRO A 197 10.04 -0.87 29.03
N ARG A 198 9.68 -2.12 29.29
CA ARG A 198 8.30 -2.49 29.58
C ARG A 198 7.85 -1.81 30.88
N ASN A 199 6.86 -0.94 30.77
CA ASN A 199 6.23 -0.27 31.91
C ASN A 199 4.74 -0.61 31.97
N THR A 200 4.36 -1.53 32.85
CA THR A 200 2.96 -1.98 32.99
C THR A 200 2.02 -0.94 33.58
N ALA A 201 2.52 0.18 34.09
CA ALA A 201 1.73 1.27 34.65
C ALA A 201 1.31 2.32 33.60
N MET A 202 1.73 2.19 32.34
CA MET A 202 1.35 3.14 31.29
C MET A 202 -0.16 3.15 31.05
N THR A 203 -0.74 4.34 31.11
CA THR A 203 -2.13 4.59 30.71
C THR A 203 -2.26 4.59 29.19
N ASP A 204 -3.50 4.52 28.68
CA ASP A 204 -3.76 4.67 27.25
C ASP A 204 -3.22 6.01 26.71
N LYS A 205 -3.34 7.08 27.51
CA LYS A 205 -2.81 8.40 27.14
C LYS A 205 -1.30 8.40 27.05
N ASP A 206 -0.59 7.67 27.92
CA ASP A 206 0.87 7.56 27.84
C ASP A 206 1.31 6.85 26.56
N LYS A 207 0.62 5.76 26.19
CA LYS A 207 0.88 5.00 24.96
C LYS A 207 0.56 5.81 23.71
N MET A 208 -0.58 6.51 23.69
CA MET A 208 -0.93 7.44 22.62
C MET A 208 0.11 8.55 22.50
N SER A 209 0.53 9.15 23.61
CA SER A 209 1.55 10.20 23.63
C SER A 209 2.89 9.71 23.09
N TRP A 210 3.31 8.50 23.47
CA TRP A 210 4.49 7.85 22.91
C TRP A 210 4.35 7.68 21.40
N PHE A 211 3.24 7.08 20.93
CA PHE A 211 3.01 6.84 19.51
C PHE A 211 3.01 8.14 18.69
N MET A 212 2.35 9.20 19.18
CA MET A 212 2.28 10.49 18.48
C MET A 212 3.66 11.13 18.29
N LYS A 213 4.48 11.13 19.35
CA LYS A 213 5.85 11.66 19.32
C LYS A 213 6.73 10.81 18.42
N THR A 214 6.71 9.49 18.58
CA THR A 214 7.49 8.54 17.78
C THR A 214 7.13 8.65 16.30
N ALA A 215 5.85 8.67 15.94
CA ALA A 215 5.40 8.79 14.56
C ALA A 215 5.90 10.09 13.91
N SER A 216 5.85 11.21 14.63
CA SER A 216 6.35 12.51 14.13
C SER A 216 7.87 12.49 13.93
N GLN A 217 8.61 11.87 14.85
CA GLN A 217 10.07 11.73 14.74
C GLN A 217 10.52 10.74 13.66
N VAL A 218 9.79 9.64 13.46
CA VAL A 218 10.07 8.65 12.41
C VAL A 218 9.83 9.25 11.02
N THR A 219 8.75 10.01 10.87
CA THR A 219 8.39 10.60 9.58
C THR A 219 9.15 11.90 9.28
N GLY A 220 9.72 12.54 10.30
CA GLY A 220 10.26 13.90 10.20
C GLY A 220 9.18 14.92 9.84
N ARG A 221 7.92 14.67 10.25
CA ARG A 221 6.76 15.52 9.97
C ARG A 221 6.04 15.89 11.25
N ASN A 222 5.45 17.09 11.25
CA ASN A 222 4.50 17.48 12.30
C ASN A 222 3.14 16.83 12.03
N LEU A 223 2.82 15.75 12.76
CA LEU A 223 1.56 15.02 12.63
C LEU A 223 0.45 15.52 13.57
N THR A 224 0.59 16.71 14.15
CA THR A 224 -0.42 17.29 15.07
C THR A 224 -1.81 17.34 14.44
N THR A 225 -1.92 17.85 13.20
CA THR A 225 -3.20 17.93 12.48
C THR A 225 -3.85 16.56 12.33
N PHE A 226 -3.07 15.56 11.94
CA PHE A 226 -3.51 14.18 11.77
C PHE A 226 -4.14 13.62 13.05
N PHE A 227 -3.42 13.69 14.18
CA PHE A 227 -3.91 13.16 15.46
C PHE A 227 -5.12 13.91 16.00
N ARG A 228 -5.18 15.24 15.80
CA ARG A 228 -6.38 16.02 16.17
C ARG A 228 -7.60 15.64 15.35
N LYS A 229 -7.44 15.42 14.05
CA LYS A 229 -8.55 14.97 13.19
C LYS A 229 -9.08 13.60 13.62
N TRP A 230 -8.18 12.70 14.00
CA TRP A 230 -8.51 11.41 14.60
C TRP A 230 -8.98 11.49 16.06
N GLY A 231 -9.12 12.68 16.66
CA GLY A 231 -9.71 12.83 17.98
C GLY A 231 -8.85 12.30 19.13
N PHE A 232 -7.53 12.36 19.03
CA PHE A 232 -6.63 11.91 20.10
C PHE A 232 -6.70 12.87 21.30
N ARG A 233 -7.25 12.38 22.42
CA ARG A 233 -7.37 13.11 23.68
C ARG A 233 -6.22 12.83 24.64
N VAL A 234 -5.09 13.49 24.39
CA VAL A 234 -3.92 13.50 25.29
C VAL A 234 -3.74 14.89 25.91
N ASP A 235 -2.78 15.03 26.83
CA ASP A 235 -2.41 16.33 27.36
C ASP A 235 -1.85 17.26 26.26
N GLU A 236 -2.17 18.54 26.34
CA GLU A 236 -1.83 19.51 25.28
C GLU A 236 -0.31 19.74 25.15
N SER A 237 0.46 19.47 26.21
CA SER A 237 1.93 19.47 26.18
C SER A 237 2.51 18.47 25.17
N VAL A 238 1.78 17.41 24.81
CA VAL A 238 2.22 16.44 23.79
C VAL A 238 2.24 17.09 22.41
N TYR A 239 1.19 17.83 22.07
CA TYR A 239 1.12 18.59 20.83
C TYR A 239 2.15 19.72 20.80
N ALA A 240 2.35 20.41 21.92
CA ALA A 240 3.40 21.42 22.05
C ALA A 240 4.80 20.81 21.86
N THR A 241 5.05 19.61 22.39
CA THR A 241 6.30 18.87 22.20
C THR A 241 6.54 18.56 20.73
N ILE A 242 5.52 18.04 20.02
CA ILE A 242 5.63 17.74 18.58
C ILE A 242 5.88 19.00 17.77
N ALA A 243 5.19 20.11 18.09
CA ALA A 243 5.43 21.40 17.45
C ALA A 243 6.88 21.89 17.70
N GLY A 244 7.42 21.68 18.90
CA GLY A 244 8.78 22.02 19.28
C GLY A 244 9.87 21.25 18.52
N TYR A 245 9.55 20.14 17.84
CA TYR A 245 10.49 19.47 16.95
C TYR A 245 10.78 20.28 15.67
N ASN A 246 9.99 21.32 15.36
CA ASN A 246 10.14 22.17 14.17
C ASN A 246 10.13 21.40 12.84
N TYR A 247 9.46 20.25 12.80
CA TYR A 247 9.29 19.50 11.56
C TYR A 247 8.25 20.16 10.64
N PRO A 248 8.45 20.11 9.31
CA PRO A 248 7.44 20.60 8.38
C PRO A 248 6.17 19.74 8.46
N ASN A 249 5.03 20.34 8.10
CA ASN A 249 3.80 19.57 7.91
C ASN A 249 3.98 18.53 6.77
N PRO A 250 3.20 17.44 6.77
CA PRO A 250 3.08 16.56 5.61
C PRO A 250 2.66 17.35 4.36
N THR A 251 3.24 17.01 3.19
CA THR A 251 2.84 17.62 1.90
C THR A 251 1.39 17.30 1.53
N ILE A 252 0.91 16.13 1.97
CA ILE A 252 -0.49 15.73 1.91
C ILE A 252 -0.88 15.32 3.32
N GLU A 253 -2.00 15.84 3.79
CA GLU A 253 -2.51 15.55 5.12
C GLU A 253 -2.92 14.06 5.20
N PRO A 254 -2.26 13.21 6.02
CA PRO A 254 -2.50 11.76 6.00
C PRO A 254 -3.95 11.39 6.32
N SER A 255 -4.66 12.21 7.11
CA SER A 255 -6.07 11.98 7.47
C SER A 255 -7.03 12.09 6.30
N THR A 256 -6.59 12.60 5.13
CA THR A 256 -7.40 12.61 3.91
C THR A 256 -7.17 11.37 3.05
N LEU A 257 -6.20 10.51 3.38
CA LEU A 257 -5.81 9.40 2.52
C LEU A 257 -6.77 8.21 2.61
N SER A 258 -7.00 7.60 1.47
CA SER A 258 -7.52 6.27 1.25
C SER A 258 -6.73 5.66 0.09
N GLU A 259 -6.89 4.36 -0.13
CA GLU A 259 -6.30 3.70 -1.30
C GLU A 259 -6.68 4.41 -2.62
N ASP A 260 -7.90 4.97 -2.67
CA ASP A 260 -8.44 5.67 -3.84
C ASP A 260 -7.82 7.03 -4.14
N ASN A 261 -7.13 7.66 -3.19
CA ASN A 261 -6.60 9.02 -3.36
C ASN A 261 -5.14 9.17 -2.90
N THR A 262 -4.40 8.07 -2.86
CA THR A 262 -2.96 8.10 -2.59
C THR A 262 -2.21 8.87 -3.65
N SER A 263 -1.26 9.71 -3.23
CA SER A 263 -0.21 10.17 -4.14
C SER A 263 0.82 9.06 -4.33
N ALA A 264 0.40 7.95 -4.92
CA ALA A 264 1.33 7.03 -5.54
C ALA A 264 2.26 7.88 -6.42
N THR A 265 3.56 7.75 -6.24
CA THR A 265 4.54 8.34 -7.16
C THR A 265 5.21 7.18 -7.89
N LEU A 266 5.49 7.34 -9.18
CA LEU A 266 6.23 6.32 -9.91
C LEU A 266 7.61 6.13 -9.26
N VAL A 267 8.01 4.87 -9.11
CA VAL A 267 9.31 4.50 -8.56
C VAL A 267 10.37 4.72 -9.63
N ASN A 268 11.42 5.45 -9.30
CA ASN A 268 12.56 5.64 -10.21
C ASN A 268 13.22 4.29 -10.51
N GLY A 269 13.31 3.91 -11.77
CA GLY A 269 13.81 2.61 -12.21
C GLY A 269 12.75 1.51 -12.25
N GLY A 270 11.49 1.80 -11.90
CA GLY A 270 10.39 0.86 -12.05
C GLY A 270 10.04 0.62 -13.52
N ILE A 271 9.76 -0.64 -13.87
CA ILE A 271 9.24 -1.03 -15.17
C ILE A 271 7.73 -1.21 -15.03
N TYR A 272 6.96 -0.57 -15.90
CA TYR A 272 5.51 -0.50 -15.80
C TYR A 272 4.82 -1.02 -17.05
N LYS A 273 3.70 -1.72 -16.85
CA LYS A 273 2.62 -1.81 -17.84
C LYS A 273 1.67 -0.64 -17.58
N ILE A 274 1.36 0.14 -18.62
CA ILE A 274 0.53 1.35 -18.49
C ILE A 274 -0.83 1.08 -19.12
N THR A 275 -1.85 0.83 -18.30
CA THR A 275 -3.20 0.41 -18.69
C THR A 275 -4.13 1.62 -18.82
N SER A 276 -4.86 1.74 -19.92
CA SER A 276 -5.88 2.78 -20.12
C SER A 276 -7.11 2.55 -19.24
N LEU A 277 -7.62 3.61 -18.63
CA LEU A 277 -8.88 3.54 -17.86
C LEU A 277 -10.15 3.56 -18.72
N ILE A 278 -10.04 3.67 -20.05
CA ILE A 278 -11.22 3.59 -20.93
C ILE A 278 -11.87 2.20 -20.83
N ASN A 279 -11.07 1.13 -20.85
CA ASN A 279 -11.56 -0.25 -20.82
C ASN A 279 -10.80 -1.15 -19.83
N ASN A 280 -9.90 -0.60 -19.02
CA ASN A 280 -9.11 -1.31 -18.01
C ASN A 280 -8.27 -2.49 -18.53
N SER A 281 -8.04 -2.59 -19.84
CA SER A 281 -7.38 -3.76 -20.46
C SER A 281 -6.40 -3.41 -21.59
N SER A 282 -6.68 -2.38 -22.39
CA SER A 282 -5.73 -1.88 -23.40
C SER A 282 -4.59 -1.11 -22.73
N VAL A 283 -3.38 -1.23 -23.27
CA VAL A 283 -2.15 -0.64 -22.73
C VAL A 283 -1.49 0.30 -23.72
N ILE A 284 -0.66 1.21 -23.21
CA ILE A 284 0.20 2.07 -24.03
C ILE A 284 1.28 1.20 -24.69
N ASP A 285 1.25 1.17 -26.01
CA ASP A 285 2.03 0.29 -26.88
C ASP A 285 2.83 1.13 -27.87
N VAL A 286 4.11 0.82 -28.03
CA VAL A 286 4.91 1.30 -29.16
C VAL A 286 4.61 0.39 -30.35
N ASN A 287 4.10 0.95 -31.46
CA ASN A 287 3.59 0.21 -32.62
C ASN A 287 4.71 -0.43 -33.49
N SER A 288 5.65 -1.10 -32.83
CA SER A 288 6.70 -1.98 -33.36
C SER A 288 7.49 -2.57 -32.19
N SER A 289 7.90 -3.84 -32.29
CA SER A 289 8.88 -4.46 -31.38
C SER A 289 10.32 -4.00 -31.62
N THR A 290 10.57 -3.34 -32.75
CA THR A 290 11.86 -2.76 -33.16
C THR A 290 11.65 -1.30 -33.57
N PRO A 291 11.36 -0.41 -32.61
CA PRO A 291 10.94 0.94 -32.93
C PRO A 291 12.05 1.77 -33.55
N ASN A 292 11.69 2.61 -34.52
CA ASN A 292 12.54 3.67 -35.06
C ASN A 292 12.10 5.03 -34.49
N ASN A 293 12.91 6.07 -34.68
CA ASN A 293 12.47 7.43 -34.40
C ASN A 293 11.24 7.75 -35.28
N GLY A 294 10.12 8.11 -34.66
CA GLY A 294 8.88 8.31 -35.41
C GLY A 294 7.82 7.24 -35.18
N THR A 295 8.17 6.07 -34.64
CA THR A 295 7.19 5.01 -34.40
C THR A 295 6.09 5.51 -33.47
N ALA A 296 4.84 5.37 -33.90
CA ALA A 296 3.67 5.83 -33.18
C ALA A 296 3.49 5.09 -31.85
N VAL A 297 2.92 5.80 -30.87
CA VAL A 297 2.45 5.21 -29.62
C VAL A 297 0.93 5.12 -29.68
N THR A 298 0.41 3.90 -29.49
CA THR A 298 -1.01 3.55 -29.66
C THR A 298 -1.55 2.82 -28.45
N LEU A 299 -2.86 2.68 -28.35
CA LEU A 299 -3.46 1.66 -27.50
C LEU A 299 -3.45 0.30 -28.19
N TRP A 300 -3.09 -0.73 -27.44
CA TRP A 300 -3.18 -2.09 -27.91
C TRP A 300 -3.59 -3.05 -26.79
N THR A 301 -4.15 -4.19 -27.16
CA THR A 301 -4.44 -5.28 -26.22
C THR A 301 -3.14 -5.78 -25.59
N SER A 302 -3.12 -5.93 -24.26
CA SER A 302 -1.91 -6.36 -23.55
C SER A 302 -1.45 -7.77 -23.99
N ASN A 303 -0.21 -7.88 -24.44
CA ASN A 303 0.51 -9.13 -24.69
C ASN A 303 1.82 -9.22 -23.86
N ILE A 304 2.11 -8.20 -23.03
CA ILE A 304 3.30 -8.14 -22.15
C ILE A 304 4.62 -8.18 -22.95
N GLY A 305 4.57 -7.80 -24.23
CA GLY A 305 5.74 -7.57 -25.07
C GLY A 305 6.59 -6.40 -24.56
N ASN A 306 7.87 -6.36 -24.94
CA ASN A 306 8.76 -5.27 -24.52
C ASN A 306 8.33 -3.90 -25.06
N ASN A 307 7.60 -3.85 -26.18
CA ASN A 307 7.00 -2.64 -26.73
C ASN A 307 5.80 -2.12 -25.91
N GLN A 308 5.35 -2.86 -24.89
CA GLN A 308 4.28 -2.48 -23.94
C GLN A 308 4.79 -2.24 -22.51
N LYS A 309 6.11 -2.31 -22.31
CA LYS A 309 6.76 -2.09 -21.01
C LYS A 309 7.53 -0.79 -21.05
N TRP A 310 7.36 0.01 -20.00
CA TRP A 310 7.92 1.35 -19.89
C TRP A 310 8.76 1.48 -18.64
N LEU A 311 10.05 1.77 -18.79
CA LEU A 311 10.95 2.08 -17.69
C LEU A 311 10.81 3.55 -17.32
N ALA A 312 10.34 3.83 -16.10
CA ALA A 312 10.21 5.19 -15.59
C ALA A 312 11.54 5.65 -14.96
N ARG A 313 12.10 6.76 -15.46
CA ARG A 313 13.29 7.42 -14.89
C ARG A 313 12.92 8.80 -14.39
N LYS A 314 13.11 9.04 -13.10
CA LYS A 314 12.83 10.33 -12.46
C LYS A 314 14.00 11.30 -12.69
N ASN A 315 13.70 12.49 -13.19
CA ASN A 315 14.63 13.61 -13.29
C ASN A 315 14.71 14.37 -11.96
N LEU A 316 15.77 15.17 -11.78
CA LEU A 316 15.96 15.98 -10.58
C LEU A 316 14.83 17.01 -10.36
N ASP A 317 14.24 17.51 -11.44
CA ASP A 317 13.09 18.44 -11.42
C ASP A 317 11.76 17.76 -11.07
N GLY A 318 11.78 16.45 -10.77
CA GLY A 318 10.59 15.67 -10.40
C GLY A 318 9.78 15.14 -11.59
N THR A 319 10.09 15.53 -12.83
CA THR A 319 9.48 14.95 -14.04
C THR A 319 10.00 13.54 -14.29
N PHE A 320 9.31 12.78 -15.14
CA PHE A 320 9.69 11.44 -15.54
C PHE A 320 9.97 11.36 -17.04
N VAL A 321 10.93 10.51 -17.39
CA VAL A 321 11.14 10.00 -18.74
C VAL A 321 10.62 8.57 -18.77
N LEU A 322 9.77 8.25 -19.74
CA LEU A 322 9.26 6.89 -19.96
C LEU A 322 10.02 6.27 -21.13
N LYS A 323 10.94 5.35 -20.84
CA LYS A 323 11.77 4.65 -21.83
C LYS A 323 11.05 3.38 -22.30
N SER A 324 11.03 3.12 -23.60
CA SER A 324 10.50 1.85 -24.12
C SER A 324 11.45 0.71 -23.75
N MET A 325 10.93 -0.43 -23.30
CA MET A 325 11.77 -1.62 -23.10
C MET A 325 12.07 -2.36 -24.41
N ALA A 326 11.42 -2.01 -25.53
CA ALA A 326 11.80 -2.51 -26.86
C ALA A 326 13.11 -1.87 -27.35
N ASP A 327 13.37 -0.61 -26.99
CA ASP A 327 14.64 0.08 -27.17
C ASP A 327 14.76 1.20 -26.13
N THR A 328 15.61 1.00 -25.10
CA THR A 328 15.75 1.93 -23.97
C THR A 328 16.47 3.24 -24.32
N THR A 329 16.98 3.36 -25.55
CA THR A 329 17.46 4.64 -26.10
C THR A 329 16.31 5.53 -26.56
N LYS A 330 15.09 4.99 -26.68
CA LYS A 330 13.89 5.72 -27.13
C LYS A 330 12.89 5.95 -25.99
N VAL A 331 12.22 7.10 -26.07
CA VAL A 331 11.35 7.62 -25.02
C VAL A 331 10.04 8.15 -25.57
N LEU A 332 9.01 8.19 -24.72
CA LEU A 332 7.73 8.83 -25.02
C LEU A 332 7.93 10.33 -25.31
N ASP A 333 7.63 10.76 -26.53
CA ASP A 333 8.00 12.05 -27.10
C ASP A 333 6.80 12.73 -27.76
N VAL A 334 6.62 14.03 -27.46
CA VAL A 334 5.75 14.91 -28.25
C VAL A 334 6.59 15.52 -29.38
N PRO A 335 6.30 15.22 -30.67
CA PRO A 335 7.07 15.70 -31.81
C PRO A 335 7.35 17.20 -31.77
N ASN A 336 8.61 17.59 -31.97
CA ASN A 336 9.02 18.98 -32.17
C ASN A 336 8.57 19.96 -31.06
N SER A 337 8.31 19.45 -29.84
CA SER A 337 7.69 20.25 -28.77
C SER A 337 6.39 20.94 -29.18
N ALA A 338 5.62 20.33 -30.09
CA ALA A 338 4.36 20.89 -30.56
C ALA A 338 3.36 21.07 -29.40
N THR A 339 2.51 22.09 -29.53
CA THR A 339 1.44 22.44 -28.58
C THR A 339 0.06 22.39 -29.21
N SER A 340 -0.04 22.00 -30.48
CA SER A 340 -1.33 21.85 -31.18
C SER A 340 -2.09 20.65 -30.62
N LEU A 341 -3.37 20.85 -30.33
CA LEU A 341 -4.27 19.79 -29.91
C LEU A 341 -4.33 18.69 -30.99
N GLY A 342 -4.27 17.43 -30.57
CA GLY A 342 -4.30 16.29 -31.48
C GLY A 342 -2.94 15.90 -32.04
N THR A 343 -1.84 16.54 -31.61
CA THR A 343 -0.49 16.09 -31.97
C THR A 343 -0.27 14.67 -31.46
N GLU A 344 0.03 13.74 -32.37
CA GLU A 344 0.33 12.35 -32.05
C GLU A 344 1.64 12.21 -31.27
N VAL A 345 1.60 11.39 -30.22
CA VAL A 345 2.75 11.02 -29.41
C VAL A 345 3.45 9.83 -30.04
N LYS A 346 4.78 9.86 -30.03
CA LYS A 346 5.63 8.85 -30.66
C LYS A 346 6.75 8.45 -29.73
N VAL A 347 7.55 7.49 -30.15
CA VAL A 347 8.88 7.29 -29.57
C VAL A 347 9.96 8.01 -30.38
N TRP A 348 10.91 8.60 -29.68
CA TRP A 348 12.08 9.25 -30.27
C TRP A 348 13.32 8.98 -29.44
N SER A 349 14.50 9.12 -30.06
CA SER A 349 15.77 8.99 -29.34
C SER A 349 15.84 10.03 -28.21
N TYR A 350 16.27 9.60 -27.04
CA TYR A 350 16.37 10.47 -25.86
C TYR A 350 17.39 11.59 -26.09
N GLY A 351 16.92 12.83 -26.05
CA GLY A 351 17.72 14.05 -26.18
C GLY A 351 17.65 14.96 -24.95
N ALA A 352 17.04 14.50 -23.85
CA ALA A 352 16.85 15.26 -22.60
C ALA A 352 16.06 16.59 -22.74
N THR A 353 15.27 16.74 -23.80
CA THR A 353 14.43 17.90 -24.06
C THR A 353 13.10 17.85 -23.30
N ASN A 354 12.43 19.00 -23.10
CA ASN A 354 11.22 19.06 -22.28
C ASN A 354 10.00 18.35 -22.90
N ASN A 355 9.97 18.13 -24.21
CA ASN A 355 8.95 17.33 -24.90
C ASN A 355 9.08 15.81 -24.70
N GLN A 356 10.12 15.37 -24.00
CA GLN A 356 10.36 13.98 -23.61
C GLN A 356 10.24 13.76 -22.09
N LYS A 357 9.92 14.82 -21.35
CA LYS A 357 9.75 14.82 -19.90
C LYS A 357 8.28 14.98 -19.59
N TRP A 358 7.78 14.19 -18.65
CA TRP A 358 6.38 14.15 -18.28
C TRP A 358 6.22 14.45 -16.80
N LYS A 359 5.45 15.48 -16.47
CA LYS A 359 4.94 15.67 -15.11
C LYS A 359 3.85 14.63 -14.89
N VAL A 360 4.06 13.78 -13.89
CA VAL A 360 3.16 12.69 -13.55
C VAL A 360 2.29 13.14 -12.38
N GLU A 361 0.99 13.25 -12.63
CA GLU A 361 0.01 13.73 -11.66
C GLU A 361 -0.81 12.53 -11.17
N SER A 362 -0.62 12.15 -9.89
CA SER A 362 -1.40 11.06 -9.30
C SER A 362 -2.89 11.40 -9.27
N LYS A 363 -3.71 10.41 -9.58
CA LYS A 363 -5.16 10.38 -9.40
C LYS A 363 -5.59 9.37 -8.34
N GLY A 364 -4.65 8.73 -7.63
CA GLY A 364 -4.90 7.63 -6.69
C GLY A 364 -4.88 6.25 -7.34
N ASN A 365 -4.83 5.16 -6.55
CA ASN A 365 -4.82 3.77 -7.07
C ASN A 365 -3.78 3.47 -8.18
N ASN A 366 -2.57 4.02 -8.11
CA ASN A 366 -1.57 3.95 -9.19
C ASN A 366 -2.07 4.48 -10.55
N VAL A 367 -3.11 5.32 -10.55
CA VAL A 367 -3.63 6.02 -11.72
C VAL A 367 -2.94 7.36 -11.82
N PHE A 368 -2.54 7.70 -13.04
CA PHE A 368 -1.79 8.90 -13.33
C PHE A 368 -2.33 9.58 -14.58
N SER A 369 -2.28 10.91 -14.57
CA SER A 369 -2.33 11.72 -15.78
C SER A 369 -0.93 12.26 -16.07
N LEU A 370 -0.59 12.39 -17.35
CA LEU A 370 0.75 12.81 -17.77
C LEU A 370 0.66 14.12 -18.54
N ALA A 371 1.36 15.15 -18.07
CA ALA A 371 1.50 16.41 -18.78
C ALA A 371 2.93 16.53 -19.34
N PRO A 372 3.13 16.83 -20.63
CA PRO A 372 4.47 17.04 -21.15
C PRO A 372 5.05 18.33 -20.56
N ALA A 373 6.33 18.32 -20.20
CA ALA A 373 6.93 19.43 -19.42
C ALA A 373 6.98 20.75 -20.21
N HIS A 374 7.01 20.70 -21.55
CA HIS A 374 6.95 21.91 -22.40
C HIS A 374 5.53 22.47 -22.57
N ALA A 375 4.49 21.70 -22.25
CA ALA A 375 3.09 22.11 -22.39
C ALA A 375 2.24 21.62 -21.20
N PRO A 376 2.43 22.20 -19.99
CA PRO A 376 1.84 21.70 -18.74
C PRO A 376 0.31 21.80 -18.65
N SER A 377 -0.34 22.54 -19.56
CA SER A 377 -1.80 22.61 -19.68
C SER A 377 -2.42 21.46 -20.49
N LEU A 378 -1.61 20.69 -21.21
CA LEU A 378 -2.04 19.56 -22.02
C LEU A 378 -1.79 18.23 -21.31
N ARG A 379 -2.46 17.16 -21.76
CA ARG A 379 -2.32 15.80 -21.21
C ARG A 379 -2.12 14.79 -22.32
N LEU A 380 -1.40 13.72 -22.02
CA LEU A 380 -1.44 12.48 -22.79
C LEU A 380 -2.89 11.98 -22.82
N ASP A 381 -3.39 11.71 -24.02
CA ASP A 381 -4.80 11.46 -24.26
C ASP A 381 -4.94 10.34 -25.30
N VAL A 382 -5.89 9.44 -25.09
CA VAL A 382 -6.28 8.45 -26.11
C VAL A 382 -7.27 9.11 -27.06
N ASN A 383 -6.88 9.22 -28.34
CA ASN A 383 -7.65 9.95 -29.34
C ASN A 383 -9.13 9.51 -29.37
N ASN A 384 -10.04 10.48 -29.30
CA ASN A 384 -11.49 10.31 -29.24
C ASN A 384 -12.01 9.41 -28.08
N GLY A 385 -11.17 9.04 -27.12
CA GLY A 385 -11.54 8.14 -26.02
C GLY A 385 -11.94 6.73 -26.45
N VAL A 386 -11.45 6.25 -27.59
CA VAL A 386 -11.80 4.92 -28.14
C VAL A 386 -10.69 3.91 -27.89
N ALA A 387 -11.03 2.76 -27.29
CA ALA A 387 -10.05 1.73 -26.91
C ALA A 387 -9.78 0.64 -27.96
N THR A 388 -10.11 0.89 -29.24
CA THR A 388 -9.77 -0.01 -30.35
C THR A 388 -8.25 -0.13 -30.52
N ASN A 389 -7.78 -1.33 -30.87
CA ASN A 389 -6.35 -1.52 -31.14
C ASN A 389 -5.87 -0.59 -32.27
N GLY A 390 -4.75 0.08 -32.03
CA GLY A 390 -4.17 1.05 -32.95
C GLY A 390 -4.64 2.49 -32.76
N THR A 391 -5.54 2.79 -31.81
CA THR A 391 -5.90 4.18 -31.50
C THR A 391 -4.67 4.96 -31.05
N SER A 392 -4.34 6.06 -31.73
CA SER A 392 -3.20 6.92 -31.40
C SER A 392 -3.32 7.54 -30.00
N LEU A 393 -2.19 7.65 -29.31
CA LEU A 393 -2.03 8.56 -28.19
C LEU A 393 -1.67 9.95 -28.73
N ILE A 394 -2.34 10.98 -28.23
CA ILE A 394 -2.17 12.37 -28.63
C ILE A 394 -1.91 13.24 -27.38
N ILE A 395 -1.61 14.52 -27.60
CA ILE A 395 -1.76 15.54 -26.56
C ILE A 395 -3.05 16.33 -26.77
N TRP A 396 -3.81 16.52 -25.69
CA TRP A 396 -5.09 17.24 -25.72
C TRP A 396 -5.25 18.15 -24.50
N SER A 397 -6.21 19.08 -24.56
CA SER A 397 -6.57 19.93 -23.43
C SER A 397 -7.13 19.08 -22.29
N THR A 398 -6.93 19.50 -21.04
CA THR A 398 -7.41 18.73 -19.89
C THR A 398 -8.93 18.59 -19.93
N THR A 399 -9.44 17.36 -19.97
CA THR A 399 -10.89 17.06 -19.98
C THR A 399 -11.38 16.45 -18.67
N GLY A 400 -10.48 15.82 -17.90
CA GLY A 400 -10.83 15.07 -16.70
C GLY A 400 -11.45 13.68 -16.96
N ASN A 401 -11.61 13.30 -18.23
CA ASN A 401 -12.20 12.02 -18.64
C ASN A 401 -11.20 10.86 -18.55
N ASN A 402 -11.71 9.62 -18.58
CA ASN A 402 -10.91 8.40 -18.46
C ASN A 402 -9.86 8.21 -19.58
N ASN A 403 -10.02 8.89 -20.72
CA ASN A 403 -9.06 8.83 -21.82
C ASN A 403 -7.74 9.59 -21.54
N GLN A 404 -7.64 10.31 -20.42
CA GLN A 404 -6.42 11.00 -19.95
C GLN A 404 -5.82 10.41 -18.66
N ASN A 405 -6.34 9.27 -18.22
CA ASN A 405 -5.97 8.62 -16.97
C ASN A 405 -5.50 7.18 -17.24
N PHE A 406 -4.36 6.82 -16.68
CA PHE A 406 -3.70 5.54 -16.94
C PHE A 406 -3.24 4.89 -15.63
N ARG A 407 -3.51 3.60 -15.45
CA ARG A 407 -3.01 2.82 -14.31
C ARG A 407 -1.61 2.28 -14.63
N PHE A 408 -0.67 2.49 -13.71
CA PHE A 408 0.72 2.04 -13.82
C PHE A 408 0.93 0.81 -12.94
N ASP A 409 0.95 -0.37 -13.56
CA ASP A 409 1.17 -1.64 -12.87
C ASP A 409 2.69 -1.97 -12.93
N LYS A 410 3.39 -1.93 -11.78
CA LYS A 410 4.84 -2.21 -11.70
C LYS A 410 5.12 -3.71 -11.92
N LEU A 411 6.17 -4.03 -12.67
CA LEU A 411 6.49 -5.39 -13.12
C LEU A 411 7.79 -5.98 -12.51
N ASN A 412 8.58 -5.19 -11.78
CA ASN A 412 9.89 -5.58 -11.24
C ASN A 412 10.11 -5.20 -9.78
#